data_AF-A0A2E3Y9C7-F1
#
_entry.id   AF-A0A2E3Y9C7-F1
#
_cell.length_a   1.000
_cell.length_b   1.000
_cell.length_c   1.000
_cell.angle_alpha   90.00
_cell.angle_beta   90.00
_cell.angle_gamma   90.00
#
_symmetry.space_group_name_H-M   'P 1'
#
loop_
_entity.id
_entity.type
_entity.pdbx_description
1 polymer ?
#
loop_
_entity_poly.entity_id
_entity_poly.type
_entity_poly.pdbx_seq_one_letter_code
_entity_poly.pdbx_strand_id
1 'polypeptide(L)'
;MSVGDFLALCGEILLLVITVLTCIDLARVRDRARLDIALVFVALAIDVIPRLLPRLGVDPGLLSLVQPLARLAHPYLLLRLVDHFRPIRGLVSWGALVLVAAAWGFLLFAPEVTVTSWEWAVTAVFALLTLYSAGALASAAERGQSVIQRRMKLIAGGALVFAVLLAAQVTAALIDSLASTAAEINRAGPLVMAALYYFGFTTPVWLSRAWQHAELSDFIRSSAGSPGESSRTALERLCSTSRHAVGGLAAAICRWEDDRQRLVLDAFGERALVGGPIAFESLISEHWRFRRPFVEDRASEVREACRRLAPGLDCEALIGVPLVTTRRVWGLLLIFVRRSPLMPDEELRLLSLFAEHSALGLDYAALIEQLRGVKEEVEEEGFDT
;
A
#
# COMPACT_ATOMS: atom_id res chain seq x y z
N MET A 1 36.74 -14.66 5.00
CA MET A 1 35.45 -14.00 5.33
C MET A 1 34.96 -14.56 6.65
N SER A 2 34.69 -13.71 7.63
CA SER A 2 34.00 -14.15 8.85
C SER A 2 32.52 -14.41 8.57
N VAL A 3 31.84 -15.18 9.43
CA VAL A 3 30.38 -15.40 9.32
C VAL A 3 29.62 -14.07 9.37
N GLY A 4 30.09 -13.10 10.17
CA GLY A 4 29.49 -11.77 10.25
C GLY A 4 29.60 -10.98 8.95
N ASP A 5 30.75 -11.05 8.28
CA ASP A 5 30.95 -10.36 6.99
C ASP A 5 30.05 -10.97 5.90
N PHE A 6 29.85 -12.29 5.94
CA PHE A 6 28.93 -12.97 5.03
C PHE A 6 27.47 -12.53 5.25
N LEU A 7 27.02 -12.43 6.51
CA LEU A 7 25.66 -11.96 6.82
C LEU A 7 25.43 -10.52 6.38
N ALA A 8 26.40 -9.63 6.64
CA ALA A 8 26.34 -8.24 6.19
C ALA A 8 26.28 -8.16 4.66
N LEU A 9 27.13 -8.90 3.95
CA LEU A 9 27.16 -8.96 2.49
C LEU A 9 25.84 -9.48 1.92
N CYS A 10 25.24 -10.51 2.52
CA CYS A 10 23.91 -10.99 2.14
C CYS A 10 22.83 -9.91 2.31
N GLY A 11 22.87 -9.14 3.40
CA GLY A 11 21.94 -8.04 3.64
C GLY A 11 22.11 -6.90 2.63
N GLU A 12 23.36 -6.53 2.34
CA GLU A 12 23.73 -5.53 1.33
C GLU A 12 23.23 -5.94 -0.07
N ILE A 13 23.47 -7.19 -0.48
CA ILE A 13 22.97 -7.72 -1.77
C ILE A 13 21.44 -7.71 -1.80
N LEU A 14 20.78 -8.14 -0.71
CA LEU A 14 19.32 -8.17 -0.66
C LEU A 14 18.72 -6.75 -0.80
N LEU A 15 19.33 -5.73 -0.17
CA LEU A 15 18.93 -4.33 -0.35
C LEU A 15 19.08 -3.87 -1.80
N LEU A 16 20.18 -4.22 -2.47
CA LEU A 16 20.37 -3.89 -3.88
C LEU A 16 19.33 -4.57 -4.76
N VAL A 17 19.02 -5.84 -4.50
CA VAL A 17 17.96 -6.57 -5.23
C VAL A 17 16.61 -5.89 -5.06
N ILE A 18 16.21 -5.53 -3.84
CA ILE A 18 14.95 -4.80 -3.59
C ILE A 18 14.94 -3.45 -4.32
N THR A 19 16.06 -2.74 -4.30
CA THR A 19 16.20 -1.45 -5.00
C THR A 19 15.97 -1.62 -6.49
N VAL A 20 16.58 -2.63 -7.12
CA VAL A 20 16.38 -2.91 -8.55
C VAL A 20 14.92 -3.27 -8.84
N LEU A 21 14.29 -4.13 -8.03
CA LEU A 21 12.89 -4.52 -8.20
C LEU A 21 11.94 -3.31 -8.10
N THR A 22 12.13 -2.46 -7.08
CA THR A 22 11.30 -1.25 -6.89
C THR A 22 11.53 -0.21 -8.00
N CYS A 23 12.74 -0.08 -8.54
CA CYS A 23 13.00 0.74 -9.72
C CYS A 23 12.34 0.19 -10.99
N ILE A 24 12.35 -1.14 -11.20
CA ILE A 24 11.65 -1.78 -12.32
C ILE A 24 10.14 -1.55 -12.22
N ASP A 25 9.57 -1.68 -11.02
CA ASP A 25 8.14 -1.44 -10.79
C ASP A 25 7.75 0.02 -11.08
N LEU A 26 8.59 0.98 -10.69
CA LEU A 26 8.41 2.40 -11.04
C LEU A 26 8.52 2.65 -12.55
N ALA A 27 9.41 1.93 -13.25
CA ALA A 27 9.56 2.05 -14.70
C ALA A 27 8.36 1.48 -15.46
N ARG A 28 7.71 0.43 -14.93
CA ARG A 28 6.51 -0.19 -15.51
C ARG A 28 5.25 0.66 -15.29
N VAL A 29 5.08 1.19 -14.08
CA VAL A 29 3.91 2.00 -13.69
C VAL A 29 4.40 3.26 -13.00
N ARG A 30 4.20 4.41 -13.64
CA ARG A 30 4.63 5.71 -13.11
C ARG A 30 3.56 6.28 -12.18
N ASP A 31 3.73 6.01 -10.90
CA ASP A 31 2.90 6.52 -9.82
C ASP A 31 3.78 7.14 -8.72
N ARG A 32 3.26 8.17 -8.04
CA ARG A 32 3.88 8.84 -6.90
C ARG A 32 4.19 7.88 -5.75
N ALA A 33 3.30 6.92 -5.47
CA ALA A 33 3.52 5.91 -4.44
C ALA A 33 4.78 5.07 -4.71
N ARG A 34 4.91 4.56 -5.94
CA ARG A 34 6.07 3.75 -6.37
C ARG A 34 7.34 4.56 -6.43
N LEU A 35 7.25 5.84 -6.77
CA LEU A 35 8.38 6.77 -6.77
C LEU A 35 8.93 6.93 -5.35
N ASP A 36 8.06 7.12 -4.36
CA ASP A 36 8.48 7.34 -2.98
C ASP A 36 9.09 6.07 -2.36
N ILE A 37 8.52 4.90 -2.67
CA ILE A 37 9.12 3.61 -2.31
C ILE A 37 10.51 3.47 -2.95
N ALA A 38 10.64 3.72 -4.26
CA ALA A 38 11.92 3.61 -4.96
C ALA A 38 12.96 4.58 -4.38
N LEU A 39 12.59 5.82 -4.03
CA LEU A 39 13.50 6.78 -3.41
C LEU A 39 14.05 6.29 -2.07
N VAL A 40 13.20 5.70 -1.22
CA VAL A 40 13.62 5.11 0.08
C VAL A 40 14.72 4.07 -0.13
N PHE A 41 14.55 3.18 -1.11
CA PHE A 41 15.51 2.12 -1.41
C PHE A 41 16.75 2.60 -2.14
N VAL A 42 16.61 3.56 -3.07
CA VAL A 42 17.76 4.19 -3.74
C VAL A 42 18.66 4.88 -2.71
N ALA A 43 18.09 5.55 -1.72
CA ALA A 43 18.87 6.15 -0.62
C ALA A 43 19.65 5.08 0.17
N LEU A 44 19.05 3.93 0.48
CA LEU A 44 19.75 2.81 1.13
C LEU A 44 20.82 2.18 0.23
N ALA A 45 20.54 2.03 -1.06
CA ALA A 45 21.51 1.52 -2.03
C ALA A 45 22.73 2.43 -2.14
N ILE A 46 22.53 3.75 -2.19
CA ILE A 46 23.64 4.73 -2.18
C ILE A 46 24.44 4.65 -0.87
N ASP A 47 23.80 4.33 0.26
CA ASP A 47 24.53 4.10 1.53
C ASP A 47 25.34 2.79 1.52
N VAL A 48 24.95 1.79 0.71
CA VAL A 48 25.57 0.45 0.67
C VAL A 48 26.64 0.30 -0.42
N ILE A 49 26.41 0.82 -1.63
CA ILE A 49 27.31 0.68 -2.80
C ILE A 49 28.77 1.06 -2.48
N PRO A 50 29.06 2.19 -1.79
CA PRO A 50 30.44 2.58 -1.46
C PRO A 50 31.16 1.57 -0.54
N ARG A 51 30.42 0.80 0.25
CA ARG A 51 30.98 -0.26 1.12
C ARG A 51 31.33 -1.53 0.35
N LEU A 52 30.70 -1.75 -0.81
CA LEU A 52 30.93 -2.90 -1.68
C LEU A 52 32.04 -2.66 -2.71
N LEU A 53 32.17 -1.43 -3.23
CA LEU A 53 33.14 -1.07 -4.27
C LEU A 53 34.60 -1.46 -3.94
N PRO A 54 35.13 -1.20 -2.72
CA PRO A 54 36.49 -1.58 -2.36
C PRO A 54 36.71 -3.09 -2.39
N ARG A 55 35.67 -3.91 -2.14
CA ARG A 55 35.76 -5.38 -2.24
C ARG A 55 35.93 -5.86 -3.68
N LEU A 56 35.55 -5.03 -4.65
CA LEU A 56 35.72 -5.26 -6.09
C LEU A 56 36.99 -4.60 -6.64
N GLY A 57 37.79 -3.94 -5.79
CA GLY A 57 39.00 -3.21 -6.21
C GLY A 57 38.73 -1.87 -6.89
N VAL A 58 37.54 -1.28 -6.69
CA VAL A 58 37.14 0.01 -7.26
C VAL A 58 37.05 1.06 -6.17
N ASP A 59 37.65 2.23 -6.40
CA ASP A 59 37.57 3.36 -5.46
C ASP A 59 36.20 4.06 -5.55
N PRO A 60 35.55 4.34 -4.42
CA PRO A 60 34.21 4.94 -4.41
C PRO A 60 34.16 6.40 -4.90
N GLY A 61 35.26 7.13 -4.92
CA GLY A 61 35.36 8.47 -5.52
C GLY A 61 34.24 9.42 -5.06
N LEU A 62 33.40 9.90 -5.99
CA LEU A 62 32.27 10.79 -5.69
C LEU A 62 31.18 10.14 -4.81
N LEU A 63 31.06 8.82 -4.80
CA LEU A 63 30.05 8.13 -4.01
C LEU A 63 30.30 8.25 -2.51
N SER A 64 31.55 8.45 -2.06
CA SER A 64 31.85 8.67 -0.63
C SER A 64 31.29 10.01 -0.12
N LEU A 65 31.22 11.02 -0.99
CA LEU A 65 30.61 12.33 -0.66
C LEU A 65 29.08 12.25 -0.60
N VAL A 66 28.46 11.47 -1.49
CA VAL A 66 27.00 11.34 -1.56
C VAL A 66 26.46 10.40 -0.48
N GLN A 67 27.26 9.43 -0.03
CA GLN A 67 26.87 8.41 0.97
C GLN A 67 26.23 8.99 2.24
N PRO A 68 26.87 9.92 3.00
CA PRO A 68 26.29 10.46 4.22
C PRO A 68 25.03 11.30 3.93
N LEU A 69 24.99 12.00 2.79
CA LEU A 69 23.82 12.79 2.38
C LEU A 69 22.60 11.89 2.15
N ALA A 70 22.78 10.77 1.43
CA ALA A 70 21.74 9.79 1.18
C ALA A 70 21.24 9.12 2.48
N ARG A 71 22.16 8.80 3.40
CA ARG A 71 21.81 8.24 4.72
C ARG A 71 20.90 9.20 5.50
N LEU A 72 21.23 10.49 5.51
CA LEU A 72 20.41 11.51 6.21
C LEU A 72 19.11 11.86 5.48
N ALA A 73 19.02 11.61 4.17
CA ALA A 73 17.77 11.75 3.42
C ALA A 73 16.73 10.69 3.81
N HIS A 74 17.21 9.49 4.18
CA HIS A 74 16.36 8.31 4.37
C HIS A 74 15.20 8.51 5.36
N PRO A 75 15.38 9.13 6.55
CA PRO A 75 14.29 9.30 7.51
C PRO A 75 13.18 10.22 6.99
N TYR A 76 13.53 11.23 6.18
CA TYR A 76 12.55 12.08 5.51
C TYR A 76 11.79 11.32 4.42
N LEU A 77 12.48 10.46 3.65
CA LEU A 77 11.84 9.61 2.64
C LEU A 77 10.88 8.60 3.28
N LEU A 78 11.24 8.02 4.44
CA LEU A 78 10.32 7.20 5.23
C LEU A 78 9.11 8.00 5.72
N LEU A 79 9.31 9.24 6.19
CA LEU A 79 8.21 10.11 6.61
C LEU A 79 7.24 10.41 5.45
N ARG A 80 7.77 10.63 4.25
CA ARG A 80 6.98 10.82 3.02
C ARG A 80 6.17 9.57 2.66
N LEU A 81 6.74 8.38 2.87
CA LEU A 81 6.01 7.13 2.76
C LEU A 81 4.90 7.01 3.82
N VAL A 82 5.17 7.41 5.07
CA VAL A 82 4.16 7.39 6.16
C VAL A 82 2.98 8.29 5.83
N ASP A 83 3.22 9.45 5.19
CA ASP A 83 2.16 10.38 4.81
C ASP A 83 1.08 9.68 3.98
N HIS A 84 1.43 8.74 3.09
CA HIS A 84 0.45 7.97 2.32
C HIS A 84 -0.56 7.19 3.20
N PHE A 85 -0.18 6.79 4.41
CA PHE A 85 -1.01 6.00 5.31
C PHE A 85 -1.74 6.83 6.37
N ARG A 86 -1.12 7.92 6.83
CA ARG A 86 -1.70 8.81 7.83
C ARG A 86 -1.36 10.24 7.44
N PRO A 87 -2.35 11.16 7.38
CA PRO A 87 -2.05 12.57 7.13
C PRO A 87 -1.14 13.08 8.26
N ILE A 88 0.11 13.33 7.91
CA ILE A 88 1.07 13.95 8.82
C ILE A 88 0.80 15.46 8.80
N ARG A 89 0.88 16.11 9.95
CA ARG A 89 0.77 17.58 10.00
C ARG A 89 1.86 18.16 9.11
N GLY A 90 1.50 19.03 8.16
CA GLY A 90 2.46 19.61 7.20
C GLY A 90 3.70 20.24 7.86
N LEU A 91 3.55 20.74 9.08
CA LEU A 91 4.65 21.25 9.93
C LEU A 91 5.74 20.21 10.20
N VAL A 92 5.40 18.95 10.44
CA VAL A 92 6.38 17.88 10.73
C VAL A 92 7.14 17.49 9.47
N SER A 93 6.46 17.38 8.33
CA SER A 93 7.09 17.10 7.04
C SER A 93 8.03 18.24 6.61
N TRP A 94 7.58 19.49 6.74
CA TRP A 94 8.40 20.65 6.43
C TRP A 94 9.58 20.81 7.41
N GLY A 95 9.35 20.58 8.70
CA GLY A 95 10.41 20.57 9.72
C GLY A 95 11.48 19.51 9.43
N ALA A 96 11.08 18.30 9.04
CA ALA A 96 12.01 17.24 8.65
C ALA A 96 12.80 17.60 7.38
N LEU A 97 12.17 18.22 6.38
CA LEU A 97 12.86 18.70 5.18
C LEU A 97 13.91 19.76 5.52
N VAL A 98 13.54 20.76 6.33
CA VAL A 98 14.47 21.83 6.77
C VAL A 98 15.63 21.22 7.55
N LEU A 99 15.35 20.22 8.39
CA LEU A 99 16.38 19.52 9.16
C LEU A 99 17.36 18.73 8.27
N VAL A 100 16.87 18.03 7.23
CA VAL A 100 17.71 17.37 6.22
C VAL A 100 18.58 18.40 5.50
N ALA A 101 17.98 19.49 5.02
CA ALA A 101 18.71 20.53 4.30
C ALA A 101 19.78 21.20 5.17
N ALA A 102 19.47 21.46 6.44
CA ALA A 102 20.42 21.99 7.41
C ALA A 102 21.57 21.01 7.68
N ALA A 103 21.28 19.71 7.80
CA ALA A 103 22.30 18.69 8.00
C ALA A 103 23.19 18.50 6.77
N TRP A 104 22.64 18.56 5.56
CA TRP A 104 23.43 18.58 4.32
C TRP A 104 24.32 19.81 4.23
N GLY A 105 23.79 20.99 4.56
CA GLY A 105 24.59 22.21 4.63
C GLY A 105 25.72 22.11 5.64
N PHE A 106 25.45 21.54 6.82
CA PHE A 106 26.49 21.27 7.81
C PHE A 106 27.58 20.33 7.29
N LEU A 107 27.22 19.22 6.65
CA LEU A 107 28.20 18.26 6.11
C LEU A 107 29.03 18.81 4.94
N LEU A 108 28.46 19.69 4.11
CA LEU A 108 29.12 20.19 2.91
C LEU A 108 29.97 21.46 3.13
N PHE A 109 29.60 22.30 4.10
CA PHE A 109 30.23 23.62 4.28
C PHE A 109 30.97 23.77 5.61
N ALA A 110 30.72 22.93 6.62
CA ALA A 110 31.42 23.04 7.90
C ALA A 110 32.86 22.48 7.80
N PRO A 111 33.82 23.02 8.56
CA PRO A 111 35.17 22.47 8.62
C PRO A 111 35.18 21.00 9.06
N GLU A 112 36.03 20.17 8.47
CA GLU A 112 36.10 18.72 8.75
C GLU A 112 36.20 18.41 10.26
N VAL A 113 37.03 19.16 10.99
CA VAL A 113 37.18 19.01 12.46
C VAL A 113 35.85 19.19 13.20
N THR A 114 35.03 20.14 12.77
CA THR A 114 33.71 20.39 13.37
C THR A 114 32.71 19.31 13.00
N VAL A 115 32.76 18.80 11.77
CA VAL A 115 31.92 17.71 11.31
C VAL A 115 32.19 16.45 12.12
N THR A 116 33.46 16.03 12.22
CA THR A 116 33.85 14.83 13.00
C THR A 116 33.45 14.94 14.47
N SER A 117 33.52 16.14 15.06
CA SER A 117 33.15 16.35 16.47
C SER A 117 31.65 16.29 16.74
N TRP A 118 30.81 16.63 15.76
CA TRP A 118 29.35 16.77 15.92
C TRP A 118 28.52 15.78 15.09
N GLU A 119 29.16 14.90 14.31
CA GLU A 119 28.49 13.89 13.48
C GLU A 119 27.55 12.99 14.30
N TRP A 120 27.95 12.60 15.51
CA TRP A 120 27.12 11.80 16.41
C TRP A 120 25.83 12.52 16.81
N ALA A 121 25.86 13.85 17.00
CA ALA A 121 24.70 14.63 17.40
C ALA A 121 23.71 14.75 16.24
N VAL A 122 24.21 14.98 15.02
CA VAL A 122 23.39 14.92 13.80
C VAL A 122 22.76 13.54 13.68
N THR A 123 23.57 12.47 13.74
CA THR A 123 23.08 11.09 13.64
C THR A 123 22.04 10.75 14.70
N ALA A 124 22.19 11.24 15.94
CA ALA A 124 21.23 11.05 17.02
C ALA A 124 19.86 11.68 16.72
N VAL A 125 19.86 12.89 16.17
CA VAL A 125 18.62 13.56 15.75
C VAL A 125 17.92 12.77 14.65
N PHE A 126 18.65 12.27 13.66
CA PHE A 126 18.08 11.43 12.59
C PHE A 126 17.65 10.04 13.09
N ALA A 127 18.32 9.47 14.09
CA ALA A 127 17.88 8.25 14.75
C ALA A 127 16.51 8.45 15.43
N LEU A 128 16.31 9.57 16.13
CA LEU A 128 15.02 9.93 16.73
C LEU A 128 13.93 10.17 15.69
N LEU A 129 14.25 10.84 14.58
CA LEU A 129 13.31 11.05 13.47
C LEU A 129 12.91 9.72 12.81
N THR A 130 13.87 8.81 12.66
CA THR A 130 13.61 7.45 12.15
C THR A 130 12.74 6.66 13.11
N LEU A 131 13.01 6.73 14.41
CA LEU A 131 12.22 6.08 15.45
C LEU A 131 10.77 6.62 15.46
N TYR A 132 10.60 7.93 15.31
CA TYR A 132 9.28 8.55 15.14
C TYR A 132 8.57 8.00 13.89
N SER A 133 9.27 7.91 12.77
CA SER A 133 8.72 7.37 11.51
C SER A 133 8.33 5.90 11.65
N ALA A 134 9.14 5.09 12.32
CA ALA A 134 8.85 3.69 12.63
C ALA A 134 7.61 3.55 13.52
N GLY A 135 7.48 4.37 14.58
CA GLY A 135 6.29 4.41 15.44
C GLY A 135 5.04 4.89 14.68
N ALA A 136 5.20 5.85 13.77
CA ALA A 136 4.11 6.31 12.92
C ALA A 136 3.63 5.22 11.95
N LEU A 137 4.55 4.44 11.34
CA LEU A 137 4.21 3.25 10.54
C LEU A 137 3.53 2.17 11.40
N ALA A 138 4.06 1.88 12.60
CA ALA A 138 3.46 0.89 13.50
C ALA A 138 2.03 1.26 13.90
N SER A 139 1.79 2.52 14.27
CA SER A 139 0.44 3.01 14.59
C SER A 139 -0.48 3.06 13.37
N ALA A 140 0.05 3.24 12.16
CA ALA A 140 -0.73 3.08 10.93
C ALA A 140 -1.15 1.61 10.71
N ALA A 141 -0.32 0.64 11.11
CA ALA A 141 -0.64 -0.77 11.01
C ALA A 141 -1.85 -1.16 11.87
N GLU A 142 -2.02 -0.54 13.04
CA GLU A 142 -3.13 -0.82 13.95
C GLU A 142 -4.49 -0.38 13.37
N ARG A 143 -4.49 0.55 12.41
CA ARG A 143 -5.70 1.04 11.74
C ARG A 143 -5.96 0.35 10.39
N GLY A 144 -4.98 -0.38 9.88
CA GLY A 144 -5.05 -1.09 8.61
C GLY A 144 -5.76 -2.44 8.72
N GLN A 145 -6.24 -2.92 7.58
CA GLN A 145 -6.86 -4.23 7.37
C GLN A 145 -5.84 -5.38 7.39
N SER A 146 -6.31 -6.64 7.42
CA SER A 146 -5.50 -7.81 7.80
C SER A 146 -4.16 -7.96 7.03
N VAL A 147 -4.17 -7.73 5.71
CA VAL A 147 -2.98 -7.82 4.84
C VAL A 147 -2.09 -6.57 4.95
N ILE A 148 -2.69 -5.39 4.82
CA ILE A 148 -1.99 -4.09 4.89
C ILE A 148 -1.34 -3.92 6.27
N GLN A 149 -2.01 -4.35 7.33
CA GLN A 149 -1.52 -4.36 8.71
C GLN A 149 -0.25 -5.22 8.85
N ARG A 150 -0.26 -6.46 8.33
CA ARG A 150 0.90 -7.37 8.44
C ARG A 150 2.12 -6.79 7.72
N ARG A 151 1.92 -6.24 6.53
CA ARG A 151 2.99 -5.60 5.76
C ARG A 151 3.51 -4.34 6.44
N MET A 152 2.61 -3.52 6.95
CA MET A 152 2.99 -2.32 7.66
C MET A 152 3.82 -2.63 8.89
N LYS A 153 3.47 -3.67 9.66
CA LYS A 153 4.30 -4.12 10.79
C LYS A 153 5.70 -4.53 10.36
N LEU A 154 5.85 -5.17 9.20
CA LEU A 154 7.16 -5.51 8.63
C LEU A 154 7.94 -4.25 8.21
N ILE A 155 7.30 -3.30 7.54
CA ILE A 155 7.92 -2.03 7.13
C ILE A 155 8.33 -1.20 8.37
N ALA A 156 7.44 -1.10 9.36
CA ALA A 156 7.72 -0.46 10.64
C ALA A 156 8.87 -1.14 11.38
N GLY A 157 8.91 -2.48 11.37
CA GLY A 157 10.02 -3.26 11.91
C GLY A 157 11.34 -2.95 11.21
N GLY A 158 11.35 -2.89 9.87
CA GLY A 158 12.55 -2.50 9.10
C GLY A 158 13.03 -1.09 9.46
N ALA A 159 12.11 -0.13 9.56
CA ALA A 159 12.42 1.24 9.98
C ALA A 159 12.93 1.31 11.44
N LEU A 160 12.39 0.47 12.33
CA LEU A 160 12.86 0.35 13.71
C LEU A 160 14.28 -0.21 13.76
N VAL A 161 14.58 -1.25 12.99
CA VAL A 161 15.95 -1.78 12.89
C VAL A 161 16.90 -0.72 12.34
N PHE A 162 16.50 0.08 11.34
CA PHE A 162 17.30 1.19 10.86
C PHE A 162 17.55 2.25 11.95
N ALA A 163 16.53 2.60 12.75
CA ALA A 163 16.70 3.50 13.89
C ALA A 163 17.68 2.93 14.93
N VAL A 164 17.63 1.63 15.20
CA VAL A 164 18.56 0.93 16.09
C VAL A 164 19.99 0.93 15.53
N LEU A 165 20.16 0.75 14.22
CA LEU A 165 21.48 0.85 13.57
C LEU A 165 22.08 2.25 13.73
N LEU A 166 21.29 3.31 13.52
CA LEU A 166 21.73 4.69 13.75
C LEU A 166 22.04 4.96 15.22
N ALA A 167 21.19 4.50 16.14
CA ALA A 167 21.42 4.63 17.58
C ALA A 167 22.70 3.90 18.01
N ALA A 168 22.97 2.71 17.47
CA ALA A 168 24.18 1.94 17.73
C ALA A 168 25.44 2.71 17.29
N GLN A 169 25.39 3.41 16.16
CA GLN A 169 26.49 4.28 15.70
C GLN A 169 26.75 5.42 16.68
N VAL A 170 25.70 6.08 17.16
CA VAL A 170 25.81 7.16 18.16
C VAL A 170 26.39 6.63 19.48
N THR A 171 25.90 5.49 19.96
CA THR A 171 26.40 4.90 21.21
C THR A 171 27.86 4.48 21.12
N ALA A 172 28.29 3.95 19.97
CA ALA A 172 29.68 3.56 19.73
C ALA A 172 30.61 4.79 19.67
N ALA A 173 30.13 5.92 19.16
CA ALA A 173 30.89 7.17 19.12
C ALA A 173 31.05 7.84 20.50
N LEU A 174 30.11 7.61 21.42
CA LEU A 174 30.11 8.22 22.76
C LEU A 174 30.71 7.32 23.85
N ILE A 175 30.59 6.00 23.70
CA ILE A 175 30.92 5.00 24.73
C ILE A 175 31.71 3.85 24.11
N ASP A 176 33.04 3.88 24.25
CA ASP A 176 33.94 2.86 23.69
C ASP A 176 33.62 1.44 24.17
N SER A 177 33.13 1.27 25.40
CA SER A 177 32.80 -0.06 25.95
C SER A 177 31.62 -0.75 25.25
N LEU A 178 30.77 0.02 24.54
CA LEU A 178 29.65 -0.49 23.77
C LEU A 178 29.98 -0.64 22.28
N ALA A 179 31.18 -0.27 21.85
CA ALA A 179 31.59 -0.34 20.44
C ALA A 179 31.56 -1.78 19.89
N SER A 180 31.91 -2.78 20.71
CA SER A 180 31.84 -4.20 20.33
C SER A 180 30.40 -4.66 20.09
N THR A 181 29.48 -4.32 21.00
CA THR A 181 28.04 -4.61 20.86
C THR A 181 27.44 -3.90 19.64
N ALA A 182 27.80 -2.63 19.42
CA ALA A 182 27.37 -1.88 18.25
C ALA A 182 27.91 -2.49 16.94
N ALA A 183 29.13 -3.04 16.95
CA ALA A 183 29.69 -3.76 15.81
C ALA A 183 28.90 -5.04 15.50
N GLU A 184 28.46 -5.79 16.52
CA GLU A 184 27.60 -6.97 16.33
C GLU A 184 26.23 -6.60 15.72
N ILE A 185 25.62 -5.53 16.22
CA ILE A 185 24.37 -4.98 15.68
C ILE A 185 24.54 -4.58 14.21
N ASN A 186 25.64 -3.89 13.87
CA ASN A 186 25.92 -3.48 12.49
C ASN A 186 26.24 -4.65 11.55
N ARG A 187 26.61 -5.84 12.07
CA ARG A 187 26.84 -7.05 11.26
C ARG A 187 25.53 -7.73 10.84
N ALA A 188 24.61 -7.92 11.78
CA ALA A 188 23.36 -8.64 11.51
C ALA A 188 22.18 -7.71 11.13
N GLY A 189 22.21 -6.47 11.60
CA GLY A 189 21.11 -5.52 11.44
C GLY A 189 20.75 -5.21 9.98
N PRO A 190 21.70 -5.00 9.05
CA PRO A 190 21.38 -4.76 7.65
C PRO A 190 20.61 -5.93 7.01
N LEU A 191 20.96 -7.18 7.35
CA LEU A 191 20.26 -8.37 6.87
C LEU A 191 18.83 -8.43 7.41
N VAL A 192 18.64 -8.20 8.70
CA VAL A 192 17.32 -8.19 9.33
C VAL A 192 16.46 -7.07 8.75
N MET A 193 17.00 -5.87 8.62
CA MET A 193 16.34 -4.71 7.99
C MET A 193 15.95 -5.03 6.54
N ALA A 194 16.87 -5.56 5.75
CA ALA A 194 16.64 -5.92 4.36
C ALA A 194 15.55 -6.99 4.22
N ALA A 195 15.56 -8.01 5.07
CA ALA A 195 14.54 -9.05 5.09
C ALA A 195 13.15 -8.48 5.43
N LEU A 196 13.06 -7.64 6.47
CA LEU A 196 11.80 -6.99 6.86
C LEU A 196 11.25 -6.09 5.74
N TYR A 197 12.12 -5.29 5.10
CA TYR A 197 11.73 -4.48 3.95
C TYR A 197 11.38 -5.31 2.72
N TYR A 198 12.09 -6.41 2.44
CA TYR A 198 11.76 -7.32 1.35
C TYR A 198 10.34 -7.86 1.51
N PHE A 199 10.01 -8.43 2.67
CA PHE A 199 8.67 -8.96 2.93
C PHE A 199 7.60 -7.86 2.99
N GLY A 200 7.96 -6.67 3.48
CA GLY A 200 7.07 -5.51 3.57
C GLY A 200 6.67 -4.94 2.22
N PHE A 201 7.63 -4.64 1.33
CA PHE A 201 7.39 -3.97 0.05
C PHE A 201 7.26 -4.91 -1.13
N THR A 202 8.03 -6.00 -1.15
CA THR A 202 8.08 -6.98 -2.25
C THR A 202 7.54 -8.33 -1.79
N THR A 203 6.33 -8.32 -1.21
CA THR A 203 5.75 -9.50 -0.58
C THR A 203 5.68 -10.64 -1.61
N PRO A 204 6.33 -11.79 -1.36
CA PRO A 204 6.30 -12.91 -2.29
C PRO A 204 4.88 -13.39 -2.55
N VAL A 205 4.62 -13.88 -3.77
CA VAL A 205 3.29 -14.33 -4.19
C VAL A 205 2.71 -15.39 -3.25
N TRP A 206 3.54 -16.29 -2.70
CA TRP A 206 3.08 -17.30 -1.75
C TRP A 206 2.58 -16.71 -0.42
N LEU A 207 3.21 -15.64 0.06
CA LEU A 207 2.87 -15.00 1.32
C LEU A 207 1.60 -14.15 1.17
N SER A 208 1.48 -13.44 0.04
CA SER A 208 0.24 -12.76 -0.37
C SER A 208 -0.92 -13.76 -0.49
N ARG A 209 -0.74 -14.90 -1.17
CA ARG A 209 -1.76 -15.97 -1.26
C ARG A 209 -2.19 -16.51 0.10
N ALA A 210 -1.23 -16.78 0.99
CA ALA A 210 -1.54 -17.29 2.33
C ALA A 210 -2.37 -16.29 3.16
N TRP A 211 -2.11 -15.00 3.01
CA TRP A 211 -2.90 -13.96 3.69
C TRP A 211 -4.28 -13.75 3.04
N GLN A 212 -4.37 -13.75 1.70
CA GLN A 212 -5.64 -13.68 0.96
C GLN A 212 -6.58 -14.83 1.29
N HIS A 213 -6.06 -16.06 1.49
CA HIS A 213 -6.88 -17.21 1.86
C HIS A 213 -7.58 -17.04 3.22
N ALA A 214 -6.91 -16.44 4.20
CA ALA A 214 -7.53 -16.17 5.50
C ALA A 214 -8.68 -15.17 5.35
N GLU A 215 -8.47 -14.12 4.57
CA GLU A 215 -9.46 -13.05 4.35
C GLU A 215 -10.65 -13.51 3.50
N LEU A 216 -10.42 -14.34 2.48
CA LEU A 216 -11.50 -14.99 1.71
C LEU A 216 -12.30 -15.96 2.58
N SER A 217 -11.65 -16.72 3.47
CA SER A 217 -12.35 -17.64 4.36
C SER A 217 -13.27 -16.89 5.33
N ASP A 218 -12.83 -15.75 5.86
CA ASP A 218 -13.64 -14.89 6.71
C ASP A 218 -14.80 -14.26 5.93
N PHE A 219 -14.56 -13.82 4.68
CA PHE A 219 -15.61 -13.32 3.80
C PHE A 219 -16.66 -14.39 3.44
N ILE A 220 -16.22 -15.61 3.12
CA ILE A 220 -17.15 -16.72 2.82
C ILE A 220 -17.95 -17.07 4.08
N ARG A 221 -17.33 -17.09 5.27
CA ARG A 221 -18.04 -17.34 6.53
C ARG A 221 -19.07 -16.26 6.86
N SER A 222 -18.76 -15.00 6.59
CA SER A 222 -19.70 -13.88 6.80
C SER A 222 -20.77 -13.79 5.70
N SER A 223 -20.48 -14.29 4.49
CA SER A 223 -21.39 -14.32 3.35
C SER A 223 -22.26 -15.58 3.30
N ALA A 224 -21.89 -16.66 3.97
CA ALA A 224 -22.69 -17.88 4.12
C ALA A 224 -23.94 -17.71 5.02
N GLY A 225 -24.28 -16.46 5.37
CA GLY A 225 -25.35 -16.11 6.28
C GLY A 225 -26.74 -16.13 5.65
N SER A 226 -27.47 -17.22 5.89
CA SER A 226 -28.91 -17.43 5.71
C SER A 226 -29.40 -17.80 4.30
N PRO A 227 -29.93 -19.04 4.11
CA PRO A 227 -30.79 -19.35 2.97
C PRO A 227 -31.90 -18.30 2.84
N GLY A 228 -32.03 -17.69 1.67
CA GLY A 228 -33.04 -16.64 1.40
C GLY A 228 -32.60 -15.20 1.65
N GLU A 229 -31.30 -14.93 1.85
CA GLU A 229 -30.78 -13.56 1.86
C GLU A 229 -31.11 -12.85 0.53
N SER A 230 -31.69 -11.64 0.60
CA SER A 230 -31.99 -10.83 -0.57
C SER A 230 -30.71 -10.37 -1.27
N SER A 231 -30.73 -10.34 -2.61
CA SER A 231 -29.64 -9.78 -3.44
C SER A 231 -29.18 -8.40 -2.95
N ARG A 232 -30.10 -7.58 -2.42
CA ARG A 232 -29.77 -6.27 -1.84
C ARG A 232 -28.87 -6.38 -0.61
N THR A 233 -29.16 -7.29 0.31
CA THR A 233 -28.40 -7.48 1.56
C THR A 233 -27.02 -8.05 1.26
N ALA A 234 -26.91 -8.96 0.29
CA ALA A 234 -25.63 -9.48 -0.17
C ALA A 234 -24.74 -8.37 -0.78
N LEU A 235 -25.32 -7.46 -1.58
CA LEU A 235 -24.63 -6.31 -2.15
C LEU A 235 -24.21 -5.28 -1.08
N GLU A 236 -25.07 -5.02 -0.08
CA GLU A 236 -24.75 -4.16 1.08
C GLU A 236 -23.57 -4.74 1.90
N ARG A 237 -23.53 -6.06 2.10
CA ARG A 237 -22.40 -6.76 2.74
C ARG A 237 -21.12 -6.69 1.91
N LEU A 238 -21.21 -6.86 0.60
CA LEU A 238 -20.06 -6.69 -0.30
C LEU A 238 -19.50 -5.28 -0.21
N CYS A 239 -20.36 -4.24 -0.29
CA CYS A 239 -19.94 -2.85 -0.17
C CYS A 239 -19.25 -2.58 1.17
N SER A 240 -19.88 -2.95 2.29
CA SER A 240 -19.32 -2.71 3.62
C SER A 240 -18.00 -3.47 3.82
N THR A 241 -17.94 -4.75 3.46
CA THR A 241 -16.72 -5.56 3.61
C THR A 241 -15.60 -5.05 2.73
N SER A 242 -15.89 -4.70 1.48
CA SER A 242 -14.91 -4.15 0.53
C SER A 242 -14.40 -2.79 0.98
N ARG A 243 -15.30 -1.90 1.41
CA ARG A 243 -14.94 -0.58 1.97
C ARG A 243 -14.00 -0.74 3.16
N HIS A 244 -14.33 -1.66 4.06
CA HIS A 244 -13.47 -1.98 5.18
C HIS A 244 -12.12 -2.50 4.66
N ALA A 245 -12.09 -3.52 3.80
CA ALA A 245 -10.89 -4.21 3.26
C ALA A 245 -9.80 -3.29 2.72
N VAL A 246 -10.18 -2.19 2.06
CA VAL A 246 -9.22 -1.21 1.50
C VAL A 246 -9.15 0.10 2.29
N GLY A 247 -9.86 0.23 3.41
CA GLY A 247 -9.92 1.49 4.16
C GLY A 247 -10.60 2.63 3.39
N GLY A 248 -11.58 2.30 2.54
CA GLY A 248 -12.33 3.26 1.74
C GLY A 248 -13.22 4.18 2.60
N LEU A 249 -13.49 5.37 2.09
CA LEU A 249 -14.44 6.32 2.66
C LEU A 249 -15.89 5.88 2.43
N ALA A 250 -16.15 5.38 1.22
CA ALA A 250 -17.47 5.04 0.72
C ALA A 250 -17.38 3.91 -0.30
N ALA A 251 -18.43 3.09 -0.42
CA ALA A 251 -18.55 2.05 -1.44
C ALA A 251 -19.95 2.03 -2.08
N ALA A 252 -19.98 1.84 -3.38
CA ALA A 252 -21.19 1.78 -4.21
C ALA A 252 -21.13 0.62 -5.17
N ILE A 253 -22.29 0.18 -5.63
CA ILE A 253 -22.41 -0.73 -6.76
C ILE A 253 -23.12 0.00 -7.89
N CYS A 254 -22.51 -0.02 -9.05
CA CYS A 254 -23.10 0.50 -10.26
C CYS A 254 -23.72 -0.65 -11.02
N ARG A 255 -25.05 -0.75 -10.99
CA ARG A 255 -25.78 -1.77 -11.71
C ARG A 255 -25.77 -1.45 -13.21
N TRP A 256 -25.57 -2.48 -14.01
CA TRP A 256 -25.72 -2.36 -15.46
C TRP A 256 -27.19 -2.45 -15.86
N GLU A 257 -27.68 -1.45 -16.58
CA GLU A 257 -29.04 -1.43 -17.13
C GLU A 257 -28.97 -1.81 -18.62
N ASP A 258 -29.31 -3.07 -18.93
CA ASP A 258 -29.19 -3.64 -20.29
C ASP A 258 -30.00 -2.87 -21.34
N ASP A 259 -31.21 -2.41 -20.98
CA ASP A 259 -32.14 -1.70 -21.86
C ASP A 259 -31.61 -0.33 -22.31
N ARG A 260 -30.86 0.36 -21.45
CA ARG A 260 -30.33 1.71 -21.71
C ARG A 260 -28.81 1.75 -21.88
N GLN A 261 -28.14 0.59 -21.86
CA GLN A 261 -26.69 0.44 -21.99
C GLN A 261 -25.90 1.42 -21.10
N ARG A 262 -26.34 1.61 -19.85
CA ARG A 262 -25.75 2.58 -18.91
C ARG A 262 -25.58 1.98 -17.53
N LEU A 263 -24.55 2.47 -16.82
CA LEU A 263 -24.36 2.18 -15.42
C LEU A 263 -25.22 3.12 -14.58
N VAL A 264 -25.97 2.57 -13.62
CA VAL A 264 -26.73 3.33 -12.63
C VAL A 264 -26.11 3.06 -11.27
N LEU A 265 -25.70 4.10 -10.56
CA LEU A 265 -25.13 3.97 -9.23
C LEU A 265 -26.25 3.72 -8.22
N ASP A 266 -26.26 2.52 -7.65
CA ASP A 266 -27.11 2.15 -6.52
C ASP A 266 -26.34 2.46 -5.22
N ALA A 267 -26.83 3.48 -4.50
CA ALA A 267 -26.28 3.91 -3.22
C ALA A 267 -26.80 3.00 -2.11
N PHE A 268 -26.02 1.98 -1.76
CA PHE A 268 -26.34 1.05 -0.68
C PHE A 268 -25.94 1.65 0.67
N GLY A 269 -26.90 2.26 1.37
CA GLY A 269 -26.79 2.62 2.80
C GLY A 269 -25.92 3.84 3.13
N GLU A 270 -25.25 4.46 2.16
CA GLU A 270 -24.37 5.61 2.39
C GLU A 270 -25.01 6.95 2.01
N ARG A 271 -25.31 7.77 3.02
CA ARG A 271 -25.91 9.12 2.84
C ARG A 271 -25.03 10.10 2.05
N ALA A 272 -23.73 9.80 1.93
CA ALA A 272 -22.77 10.64 1.21
C ALA A 272 -22.79 10.42 -0.31
N LEU A 273 -23.43 9.33 -0.78
CA LEU A 273 -23.50 8.99 -2.19
C LEU A 273 -24.81 9.49 -2.81
N VAL A 274 -24.70 10.07 -3.99
CA VAL A 274 -25.84 10.48 -4.81
C VAL A 274 -26.06 9.42 -5.87
N GLY A 275 -27.13 8.65 -5.71
CA GLY A 275 -27.56 7.67 -6.71
C GLY A 275 -27.96 8.37 -8.02
N GLY A 276 -27.72 7.70 -9.16
CA GLY A 276 -28.02 8.26 -10.47
C GLY A 276 -27.29 7.60 -11.65
N PRO A 277 -27.64 7.95 -12.89
CA PRO A 277 -26.98 7.42 -14.08
C PRO A 277 -25.56 7.96 -14.19
N ILE A 278 -24.62 7.08 -14.50
CA ILE A 278 -23.22 7.42 -14.78
C ILE A 278 -23.13 7.79 -16.27
N ALA A 279 -22.58 8.97 -16.57
CA ALA A 279 -22.44 9.45 -17.94
C ALA A 279 -21.52 8.53 -18.75
N PHE A 280 -21.86 8.27 -20.02
CA PHE A 280 -21.13 7.38 -20.93
C PHE A 280 -19.69 7.86 -21.25
N GLU A 281 -19.44 9.16 -21.10
CA GLU A 281 -18.10 9.77 -21.25
C GLU A 281 -17.31 9.79 -19.94
N SER A 282 -17.83 9.20 -18.87
CA SER A 282 -17.08 9.11 -17.62
C SER A 282 -15.94 8.09 -17.76
N LEU A 283 -14.86 8.33 -17.02
CA LEU A 283 -13.79 7.36 -16.85
C LEU A 283 -14.29 5.96 -16.45
N ILE A 284 -15.31 5.93 -15.59
CA ILE A 284 -15.91 4.70 -15.06
C ILE A 284 -16.51 3.88 -16.21
N SER A 285 -17.19 4.53 -17.15
CA SER A 285 -17.74 3.86 -18.34
C SER A 285 -16.66 3.38 -19.32
N GLU A 286 -15.53 4.08 -19.43
CA GLU A 286 -14.41 3.63 -20.25
C GLU A 286 -13.76 2.35 -19.68
N HIS A 287 -13.43 2.35 -18.39
CA HIS A 287 -12.87 1.17 -17.72
C HIS A 287 -13.86 0.00 -17.67
N TRP A 288 -15.15 0.30 -17.49
CA TRP A 288 -16.23 -0.68 -17.58
C TRP A 288 -16.29 -1.37 -18.93
N ARG A 289 -16.06 -0.63 -20.03
CA ARG A 289 -16.05 -1.20 -21.39
C ARG A 289 -15.02 -2.31 -21.53
N PHE A 290 -13.91 -2.22 -20.82
CA PHE A 290 -12.87 -3.24 -20.80
C PHE A 290 -13.11 -4.34 -19.76
N ARG A 291 -14.09 -4.17 -18.85
CA ARG A 291 -14.38 -5.08 -17.72
C ARG A 291 -13.11 -5.44 -16.95
N ARG A 292 -12.26 -4.44 -16.73
CA ARG A 292 -11.00 -4.61 -16.00
C ARG A 292 -11.06 -3.91 -14.65
N PRO A 293 -10.52 -4.52 -13.59
CA PRO A 293 -10.30 -3.83 -12.34
C PRO A 293 -9.32 -2.67 -12.55
N PHE A 294 -9.57 -1.53 -11.90
CA PHE A 294 -8.77 -0.31 -12.06
C PHE A 294 -8.68 0.49 -10.77
N VAL A 295 -7.59 1.23 -10.65
CA VAL A 295 -7.42 2.30 -9.66
C VAL A 295 -7.22 3.59 -10.44
N GLU A 296 -7.99 4.61 -10.10
CA GLU A 296 -7.83 5.96 -10.63
C GLU A 296 -7.38 6.91 -9.54
N ASP A 297 -6.33 7.68 -9.81
CA ASP A 297 -5.78 8.69 -8.90
C ASP A 297 -5.55 10.06 -9.58
N ARG A 298 -5.91 10.20 -10.87
CA ARG A 298 -5.78 11.49 -11.58
C ARG A 298 -6.77 12.49 -11.00
N ALA A 299 -6.21 13.52 -10.36
CA ALA A 299 -6.96 14.51 -9.59
C ALA A 299 -8.09 15.21 -10.37
N SER A 300 -7.97 15.39 -11.69
CA SER A 300 -9.04 15.96 -12.52
C SER A 300 -10.24 15.02 -12.64
N GLU A 301 -9.98 13.74 -12.85
CA GLU A 301 -11.02 12.73 -13.09
C GLU A 301 -11.68 12.27 -11.81
N VAL A 302 -10.88 12.03 -10.76
CA VAL A 302 -11.42 11.71 -9.43
C VAL A 302 -12.29 12.84 -8.92
N ARG A 303 -11.87 14.11 -9.06
CA ARG A 303 -12.66 15.26 -8.62
C ARG A 303 -13.99 15.39 -9.35
N GLU A 304 -14.01 15.10 -10.66
CA GLU A 304 -15.26 15.13 -11.42
C GLU A 304 -16.20 14.00 -10.99
N ALA A 305 -15.68 12.79 -10.82
CA ALA A 305 -16.45 11.66 -10.32
C ALA A 305 -16.98 11.89 -8.90
N CYS A 306 -16.14 12.38 -7.97
CA CYS A 306 -16.55 12.70 -6.60
C CYS A 306 -17.59 13.82 -6.56
N ARG A 307 -17.46 14.87 -7.38
CA ARG A 307 -18.45 15.95 -7.46
C ARG A 307 -19.84 15.43 -7.86
N ARG A 308 -19.90 14.45 -8.76
CA ARG A 308 -21.16 13.91 -9.28
C ARG A 308 -21.77 12.84 -8.38
N LEU A 309 -20.95 11.90 -7.91
CA LEU A 309 -21.42 10.68 -7.26
C LEU A 309 -21.36 10.77 -5.72
N ALA A 310 -20.54 11.66 -5.19
CA ALA A 310 -20.15 11.70 -3.79
C ALA A 310 -19.91 13.14 -3.28
N PRO A 311 -20.83 14.12 -3.53
CA PRO A 311 -20.62 15.51 -3.16
C PRO A 311 -20.48 15.65 -1.63
N GLY A 312 -19.27 15.93 -1.18
CA GLY A 312 -18.92 16.04 0.25
C GLY A 312 -17.86 15.03 0.72
N LEU A 313 -17.48 14.07 -0.12
CA LEU A 313 -16.35 13.19 0.13
C LEU A 313 -15.06 13.79 -0.40
N ASP A 314 -14.04 13.82 0.45
CA ASP A 314 -12.68 14.23 0.13
C ASP A 314 -11.89 13.00 -0.36
N CYS A 315 -12.17 12.60 -1.61
CA CYS A 315 -11.55 11.46 -2.28
C CYS A 315 -10.46 11.93 -3.24
N GLU A 316 -9.27 11.34 -3.13
CA GLU A 316 -8.16 11.54 -4.08
C GLU A 316 -7.96 10.32 -4.99
N ALA A 317 -8.62 9.18 -4.72
CA ALA A 317 -8.60 8.01 -5.58
C ALA A 317 -9.93 7.24 -5.61
N LEU A 318 -10.13 6.47 -6.68
CA LEU A 318 -11.26 5.57 -6.90
C LEU A 318 -10.75 4.18 -7.26
N ILE A 319 -11.37 3.15 -6.70
CA ILE A 319 -11.11 1.76 -7.06
C ILE A 319 -12.37 1.20 -7.69
N GLY A 320 -12.25 0.62 -8.88
CA GLY A 320 -13.36 -0.02 -9.59
C GLY A 320 -13.07 -1.48 -9.88
N VAL A 321 -14.01 -2.37 -9.53
CA VAL A 321 -13.90 -3.82 -9.77
C VAL A 321 -15.20 -4.35 -10.37
N PRO A 322 -15.16 -5.00 -11.55
CA PRO A 322 -16.36 -5.51 -12.20
C PRO A 322 -16.94 -6.73 -11.47
N LEU A 323 -18.25 -6.74 -11.30
CA LEU A 323 -19.05 -7.88 -10.84
C LEU A 323 -19.53 -8.64 -12.07
N VAL A 324 -18.75 -9.63 -12.48
CA VAL A 324 -18.98 -10.40 -13.71
C VAL A 324 -18.88 -11.89 -13.43
N THR A 325 -19.74 -12.67 -14.09
CA THR A 325 -19.62 -14.12 -14.21
C THR A 325 -19.45 -14.49 -15.68
N THR A 326 -19.25 -15.78 -15.97
CA THR A 326 -19.24 -16.28 -17.35
C THR A 326 -20.57 -16.09 -18.07
N ARG A 327 -21.67 -15.91 -17.34
CA ARG A 327 -23.03 -15.81 -17.90
C ARG A 327 -23.57 -14.39 -17.93
N ARG A 328 -23.25 -13.59 -16.90
CA ARG A 328 -23.90 -12.30 -16.68
C ARG A 328 -22.94 -11.24 -16.17
N VAL A 329 -23.24 -10.01 -16.54
CA VAL A 329 -22.60 -8.81 -16.01
C VAL A 329 -23.55 -8.18 -15.01
N TRP A 330 -23.19 -8.19 -13.74
CA TRP A 330 -24.04 -7.67 -12.66
C TRP A 330 -23.87 -6.16 -12.46
N GLY A 331 -22.64 -5.67 -12.63
CA GLY A 331 -22.33 -4.26 -12.41
C GLY A 331 -20.87 -4.03 -12.04
N LEU A 332 -20.58 -2.88 -11.46
CA LEU A 332 -19.25 -2.45 -11.04
C LEU A 332 -19.26 -2.09 -9.55
N LEU A 333 -18.41 -2.70 -8.74
CA LEU A 333 -18.11 -2.23 -7.39
C LEU A 333 -17.18 -1.02 -7.48
N LEU A 334 -17.60 0.12 -6.93
CA LEU A 334 -16.80 1.34 -6.81
C LEU A 334 -16.50 1.64 -5.35
N ILE A 335 -15.25 1.97 -5.05
CA ILE A 335 -14.81 2.37 -3.72
C ILE A 335 -14.10 3.71 -3.81
N PHE A 336 -14.56 4.66 -2.99
CA PHE A 336 -13.97 5.98 -2.87
C PHE A 336 -12.91 5.94 -1.78
N VAL A 337 -11.67 6.30 -2.13
CA VAL A 337 -10.54 6.24 -1.20
C VAL A 337 -9.97 7.64 -1.01
N ARG A 338 -9.58 7.95 0.23
CA ARG A 338 -9.03 9.27 0.58
C ARG A 338 -7.71 9.55 -0.14
N ARG A 339 -6.88 8.53 -0.38
CA ARG A 339 -5.58 8.61 -1.06
C ARG A 339 -5.39 7.42 -1.98
N SER A 340 -4.54 7.55 -2.99
CA SER A 340 -4.17 6.42 -3.84
C SER A 340 -3.53 5.31 -2.99
N PRO A 341 -4.00 4.06 -3.10
CA PRO A 341 -3.41 2.95 -2.37
C PRO A 341 -1.96 2.75 -2.80
N LEU A 342 -1.05 2.54 -1.84
CA LEU A 342 0.37 2.28 -2.14
C LEU A 342 0.60 0.96 -2.90
N MET A 343 -0.37 0.05 -2.85
CA MET A 343 -0.31 -1.31 -3.39
C MET A 343 -1.58 -1.61 -4.20
N PRO A 344 -1.83 -0.87 -5.29
CA PRO A 344 -3.09 -0.95 -6.03
C PRO A 344 -3.35 -2.37 -6.54
N ASP A 345 -2.31 -3.08 -7.01
CA ASP A 345 -2.46 -4.41 -7.59
C ASP A 345 -2.98 -5.46 -6.57
N GLU A 346 -2.61 -5.33 -5.30
CA GLU A 346 -3.03 -6.27 -4.26
C GLU A 346 -4.44 -6.00 -3.79
N GLU A 347 -4.78 -4.73 -3.59
CA GLU A 347 -6.14 -4.31 -3.25
C GLU A 347 -7.11 -4.67 -4.38
N LEU A 348 -6.72 -4.45 -5.64
CA LEU A 348 -7.50 -4.90 -6.80
C LEU A 348 -7.67 -6.42 -6.82
N ARG A 349 -6.64 -7.21 -6.50
CA ARG A 349 -6.75 -8.68 -6.43
C ARG A 349 -7.74 -9.12 -5.35
N LEU A 350 -7.62 -8.58 -4.14
CA LEU A 350 -8.52 -8.91 -3.04
C LEU A 350 -9.98 -8.56 -3.37
N LEU A 351 -10.20 -7.33 -3.85
CA LEU A 351 -11.53 -6.88 -4.25
C LEU A 351 -12.08 -7.67 -5.43
N SER A 352 -11.24 -8.08 -6.38
CA SER A 352 -11.64 -8.96 -7.49
C SER A 352 -12.12 -10.31 -6.99
N LEU A 353 -11.46 -10.89 -5.98
CA LEU A 353 -11.89 -12.15 -5.35
C LEU A 353 -13.26 -11.99 -4.66
N PHE A 354 -13.48 -10.88 -3.93
CA PHE A 354 -14.79 -10.60 -3.33
C PHE A 354 -15.87 -10.41 -4.40
N ALA A 355 -15.56 -9.62 -5.44
CA ALA A 355 -16.48 -9.36 -6.54
C ALA A 355 -16.85 -10.65 -7.29
N GLU A 356 -15.89 -11.51 -7.58
CA GLU A 356 -16.12 -12.80 -8.25
C GLU A 356 -17.01 -13.71 -7.39
N HIS A 357 -16.71 -13.84 -6.09
CA HIS A 357 -17.51 -14.68 -5.19
C HIS A 357 -18.94 -14.15 -5.03
N SER A 358 -19.11 -12.83 -4.88
CA SER A 358 -20.44 -12.21 -4.82
C SER A 358 -21.20 -12.34 -6.12
N ALA A 359 -20.55 -12.16 -7.28
CA ALA A 359 -21.19 -12.31 -8.58
C ALA A 359 -21.71 -13.75 -8.79
N LEU A 360 -20.96 -14.77 -8.34
CA LEU A 360 -21.44 -16.15 -8.32
C LEU A 360 -22.65 -16.33 -7.41
N GLY A 361 -22.64 -15.76 -6.20
CA GLY A 361 -23.78 -15.80 -5.29
C GLY A 361 -25.06 -15.17 -5.88
N LEU A 362 -24.93 -14.03 -6.56
CA LEU A 362 -26.03 -13.37 -7.26
C LEU A 362 -26.57 -14.21 -8.42
N ASP A 363 -25.68 -14.85 -9.19
CA ASP A 363 -26.05 -15.78 -10.26
C ASP A 363 -26.86 -16.96 -9.72
N TYR A 364 -26.44 -17.54 -8.59
CA TYR A 364 -27.19 -18.61 -7.94
C TYR A 364 -28.56 -18.14 -7.44
N ALA A 365 -28.63 -16.96 -6.82
CA ALA A 365 -29.89 -16.40 -6.34
C ALA A 365 -30.88 -16.15 -7.49
N ALA A 366 -30.44 -15.53 -8.58
CA ALA A 366 -31.28 -15.30 -9.75
C ALA A 366 -31.72 -16.60 -10.45
N LEU A 367 -30.86 -17.62 -10.48
CA LEU A 367 -31.24 -18.93 -11.01
C LEU A 367 -32.35 -19.58 -10.16
N ILE A 368 -32.26 -19.48 -8.83
CA ILE A 368 -33.30 -20.00 -7.94
C ILE A 368 -34.62 -19.24 -8.13
N GLU A 369 -34.58 -17.91 -8.27
CA GLU A 369 -35.78 -17.10 -8.57
C GLU A 369 -36.41 -17.50 -9.90
N GLN A 370 -35.63 -17.70 -10.96
CA GLN A 370 -36.13 -18.18 -12.25
C GLN A 370 -36.78 -19.57 -12.13
N LEU A 371 -36.15 -20.49 -11.41
CA LEU A 371 -36.71 -21.84 -11.20
C LEU A 371 -38.02 -21.81 -10.39
N ARG A 372 -38.16 -20.89 -9.43
CA ARG A 372 -39.42 -20.71 -8.69
C ARG A 372 -40.51 -20.14 -9.58
N GLY A 373 -40.21 -19.10 -10.38
CA GLY A 373 -41.19 -18.50 -11.29
C GLY A 373 -41.73 -19.49 -12.33
N VAL A 374 -40.85 -20.31 -12.93
CA VAL A 374 -41.28 -21.36 -13.87
C VAL A 374 -42.16 -22.41 -13.18
N LYS A 375 -41.88 -22.74 -11.92
CA LYS A 375 -42.70 -23.71 -11.17
C LYS A 375 -44.09 -23.15 -10.87
N GLU A 376 -44.18 -21.87 -10.52
CA GLU A 376 -45.45 -21.18 -10.29
C GLU A 376 -46.29 -21.10 -11.58
N GLU A 377 -45.68 -20.77 -12.73
CA GLU A 377 -46.36 -20.78 -14.04
C GLU A 377 -46.89 -22.18 -14.42
N VAL A 378 -46.12 -23.24 -14.18
CA VAL A 378 -46.56 -24.62 -14.47
C VAL A 378 -47.63 -25.11 -13.49
N GLU A 379 -47.59 -24.70 -12.22
CA GLU A 379 -48.64 -25.01 -11.25
C GLU A 379 -49.95 -24.25 -11.56
N GLU A 380 -49.88 -23.01 -12.07
CA GLU A 380 -51.06 -22.26 -12.52
C GLU A 380 -51.68 -22.84 -13.81
N GLU A 381 -50.87 -23.20 -14.81
CA GLU A 381 -51.37 -23.83 -16.04
C GLU A 381 -51.95 -25.24 -15.80
N GLY A 382 -51.42 -25.97 -14.81
CA GLY A 382 -51.91 -27.30 -14.43
C GLY A 382 -53.22 -27.31 -13.61
N PHE A 383 -53.68 -26.15 -13.12
CA PHE A 383 -54.96 -26.01 -12.42
C PHE A 383 -56.11 -25.56 -13.33
N ASP A 384 -55.81 -25.11 -14.55
CA ASP A 384 -56.78 -24.61 -15.54
C ASP A 384 -57.18 -25.67 -16.60
N THR A 385 -56.78 -26.92 -16.40
CA THR A 385 -57.21 -28.12 -17.17
C THR A 385 -57.90 -29.13 -16.29
#